data_AF-I1S802-F1
#
_entry.id   AF-I1S802-F1
#
_cell.length_a   1.000
_cell.length_b   1.000
_cell.length_c   1.000
_cell.angle_alpha   90.00
_cell.angle_beta   90.00
_cell.angle_gamma   90.00
#
_symmetry.space_group_name_H-M   'P 1'
#
loop_
_entity.id
_entity.type
_entity.pdbx_description
1 polymer ?
#
loop_
_entity_poly.entity_id
_entity_poly.type
_entity_poly.pdbx_seq_one_letter_code
_entity_poly.pdbx_strand_id
1 'polypeptide(L)'
;MNIMKKKATPATTAITEYLADKTGSHYPNVFIDVPEAAEVRVGTSYANPASAHLAVSLAIQLYRDGKILNAKDADALQRGDDEINVRRGTVLIVTPYHAQISDISFLLSQVSVAELPPGFVEARTVNSSLSHSASVVIADIVRTCRRGFTDDPDCVAVMFSRAELATITIGRARDIPKESRLGSYVEFLNDRNAIYSLTTSKFRPQWTEWCTRCLKPGHLAHACKEAPHCTTCDAPHATRYCPRVEENAISNFAKDPVTANDGISRDVFMGRREKREGNRVAFRSENRASRKPPANKRSQAKAGFKQAQNGVQLPE
;
A
#
# COMPACT_ATOMS: atom_id res chain seq x y z
N MET A 1 11.73 32.61 0.62
CA MET A 1 10.78 31.90 1.49
C MET A 1 11.60 31.27 2.61
N ASN A 2 11.60 31.86 3.81
CA ASN A 2 12.30 31.29 4.95
C ASN A 2 11.55 30.03 5.38
N ILE A 3 12.02 28.86 4.95
CA ILE A 3 11.61 27.58 5.51
C ILE A 3 12.19 27.58 6.93
N MET A 4 11.42 28.11 7.89
CA MET A 4 11.72 27.91 9.31
C MET A 4 11.91 26.41 9.48
N LYS A 5 13.09 26.00 9.95
CA LYS A 5 13.34 24.63 10.42
C LYS A 5 12.39 24.38 11.59
N LYS A 6 11.13 24.02 11.32
CA LYS A 6 10.24 23.47 12.34
C LYS A 6 10.98 22.29 12.92
N LYS A 7 11.25 22.34 14.23
CA LYS A 7 11.79 21.19 14.95
C LYS A 7 10.84 20.02 14.72
N ALA A 8 11.39 18.82 14.52
CA ALA A 8 10.58 17.62 14.44
C ALA A 8 9.69 17.54 15.68
N THR A 9 8.40 17.36 15.44
CA THR A 9 7.38 17.14 16.47
C THR A 9 7.18 15.63 16.63
N PRO A 10 6.73 15.14 17.80
CA PRO A 10 6.48 13.71 18.00
C PRO A 10 5.59 13.11 16.91
N ALA A 11 4.60 13.87 16.42
CA ALA A 11 3.72 13.46 15.33
C ALA A 11 4.48 13.31 14.00
N THR A 12 5.32 14.28 13.62
CA THR A 12 6.12 14.19 12.38
C THR A 12 7.15 13.06 12.45
N THR A 13 7.77 12.83 13.60
CA THR A 13 8.71 11.72 13.79
C THR A 13 8.00 10.38 13.67
N ALA A 14 6.87 10.20 14.36
CA ALA A 14 6.12 8.94 14.35
C ALA A 14 5.70 8.52 12.94
N ILE A 15 5.13 9.44 12.14
CA ILE A 15 4.71 9.10 10.78
C ILE A 15 5.91 8.86 9.86
N THR A 16 7.00 9.61 10.03
CA THR A 16 8.19 9.45 9.20
C THR A 16 8.91 8.14 9.49
N GLU A 17 8.99 7.72 10.76
CA GLU A 17 9.53 6.42 11.15
C GLU A 17 8.67 5.27 10.64
N TYR A 18 7.34 5.39 10.74
CA TYR A 18 6.42 4.41 10.16
C TYR A 18 6.61 4.27 8.64
N LEU A 19 6.66 5.39 7.92
CA LEU A 19 6.89 5.36 6.47
C LEU A 19 8.29 4.81 6.14
N ALA A 20 9.30 5.10 6.94
CA ALA A 20 10.65 4.57 6.75
C ALA A 20 10.71 3.05 6.96
N ASP A 21 10.04 2.52 7.99
CA ASP A 21 9.91 1.07 8.22
C ASP A 21 9.26 0.38 7.02
N LYS A 22 8.16 0.96 6.52
CA LYS A 22 7.37 0.35 5.44
C LYS A 22 7.98 0.52 4.04
N THR A 23 8.56 1.68 3.76
CA THR A 23 8.99 2.06 2.41
C THR A 23 10.50 2.19 2.25
N GLY A 24 11.24 2.30 3.34
CA GLY A 24 12.67 2.65 3.35
C GLY A 24 12.94 4.15 3.20
N SER A 25 11.91 5.00 3.09
CA SER A 25 12.06 6.44 2.94
C SER A 25 11.73 7.19 4.22
N HIS A 26 12.65 8.04 4.68
CA HIS A 26 12.42 9.01 5.75
C HIS A 26 11.77 10.31 5.24
N TYR A 27 11.31 10.34 4.00
CA TYR A 27 10.64 11.52 3.47
C TYR A 27 9.14 11.44 3.81
N PRO A 28 8.54 12.51 4.37
CA PRO A 28 7.13 12.48 4.79
C PRO A 28 6.15 12.46 3.61
N ASN A 29 6.65 12.68 2.38
CA ASN A 29 5.87 12.50 1.17
C ASN A 29 6.39 11.26 0.44
N VAL A 30 5.55 10.27 0.22
CA VAL A 30 5.94 9.04 -0.50
C VAL A 30 4.99 8.78 -1.65
N PHE A 31 5.51 8.18 -2.71
CA PHE A 31 4.72 7.69 -3.84
C PHE A 31 4.67 6.17 -3.77
N ILE A 32 3.47 5.61 -3.65
CA ILE A 32 3.21 4.18 -3.80
C ILE A 32 2.86 3.92 -5.26
N ASP A 33 3.82 3.35 -5.98
CA ASP A 33 3.62 2.89 -7.35
C ASP A 33 2.87 1.56 -7.35
N VAL A 34 1.74 1.54 -8.06
CA VAL A 34 0.81 0.42 -8.17
C VAL A 34 0.83 -0.05 -9.61
N PRO A 35 1.69 -1.02 -9.98
CA PRO A 35 1.88 -1.38 -11.38
C PRO A 35 0.63 -1.98 -12.04
N GLU A 36 -0.28 -2.55 -11.26
CA GLU A 36 -1.54 -3.15 -11.72
C GLU A 36 -2.70 -2.15 -11.80
N ALA A 37 -2.49 -0.90 -11.34
CA ALA A 37 -3.49 0.14 -11.43
C ALA A 37 -3.97 0.29 -12.88
N ALA A 38 -5.27 0.29 -13.06
CA ALA A 38 -5.92 0.45 -14.36
C ALA A 38 -7.17 1.32 -14.21
N GLU A 39 -7.21 2.42 -14.95
CA GLU A 39 -8.38 3.30 -14.96
C GLU A 39 -9.58 2.65 -15.68
N VAL A 40 -10.77 2.86 -15.11
CA VAL A 40 -12.07 2.52 -15.69
C VAL A 40 -12.82 3.83 -15.91
N ARG A 41 -13.42 3.98 -17.09
CA ARG A 41 -14.27 5.13 -17.39
C ARG A 41 -15.69 4.86 -16.91
N VAL A 42 -16.25 5.78 -16.10
CA VAL A 42 -17.62 5.71 -15.60
C VAL A 42 -18.35 6.99 -16.04
N GLY A 43 -19.12 6.89 -17.11
CA GLY A 43 -19.74 8.05 -17.77
C GLY A 43 -18.69 9.06 -18.25
N THR A 44 -18.69 10.25 -17.63
CA THR A 44 -17.72 11.34 -17.89
C THR A 44 -16.59 11.41 -16.86
N SER A 45 -16.59 10.52 -15.86
CA SER A 45 -15.58 10.45 -14.79
C SER A 45 -14.71 9.19 -14.95
N TYR A 46 -13.72 9.06 -14.06
CA TYR A 46 -12.81 7.93 -14.00
C TYR A 46 -12.76 7.36 -12.58
N ALA A 47 -12.56 6.05 -12.50
CA ALA A 47 -12.31 5.30 -11.29
C ALA A 47 -11.15 4.33 -11.51
N ASN A 48 -10.59 3.81 -10.44
CA ASN A 48 -9.53 2.81 -10.44
C ASN A 48 -9.75 1.92 -9.21
N PRO A 49 -10.42 0.76 -9.39
CA PRO A 49 -10.80 -0.10 -8.29
C PRO A 49 -9.62 -0.58 -7.44
N ALA A 50 -8.47 -0.84 -8.08
CA ALA A 50 -7.26 -1.27 -7.39
C ALA A 50 -6.71 -0.18 -6.46
N SER A 51 -6.64 1.07 -6.94
CA SER A 51 -6.21 2.18 -6.09
C SER A 51 -7.22 2.51 -5.00
N ALA A 52 -8.52 2.33 -5.25
CA ALA A 52 -9.58 2.53 -4.24
C ALA A 52 -9.43 1.53 -3.08
N HIS A 53 -9.28 0.24 -3.38
CA HIS A 53 -9.04 -0.79 -2.38
C HIS A 53 -7.74 -0.54 -1.61
N LEU A 54 -6.68 -0.14 -2.31
CA LEU A 54 -5.40 0.22 -1.71
C LEU A 54 -5.53 1.41 -0.76
N ALA A 55 -6.17 2.50 -1.19
CA ALA A 55 -6.33 3.71 -0.40
C ALA A 55 -7.08 3.44 0.91
N VAL A 56 -8.18 2.70 0.85
CA VAL A 56 -8.96 2.34 2.06
C VAL A 56 -8.18 1.38 2.96
N SER A 57 -7.52 0.37 2.39
CA SER A 57 -6.69 -0.58 3.15
C SER A 57 -5.52 0.13 3.85
N LEU A 58 -4.89 1.07 3.15
CA LEU A 58 -3.82 1.89 3.68
C LEU A 58 -4.32 2.80 4.80
N ALA A 59 -5.47 3.44 4.64
CA ALA A 59 -6.08 4.26 5.69
C ALA A 59 -6.34 3.45 6.98
N ILE A 60 -6.87 2.24 6.83
CA ILE A 60 -7.07 1.31 7.96
C ILE A 60 -5.71 0.92 8.57
N GLN A 61 -4.72 0.55 7.76
CA GLN A 61 -3.41 0.14 8.28
C GLN A 61 -2.69 1.29 8.99
N LEU A 62 -2.75 2.50 8.45
CA LEU A 62 -2.20 3.70 9.07
C LEU A 62 -2.77 3.94 10.47
N TYR A 63 -4.08 3.69 10.64
CA TYR A 63 -4.74 3.84 11.92
C TYR A 63 -4.35 2.74 12.92
N ARG A 64 -4.23 1.50 12.43
CA ARG A 64 -3.96 0.31 13.25
C ARG A 64 -2.49 0.19 13.64
N ASP A 65 -1.59 0.37 12.69
CA ASP A 65 -0.15 0.13 12.84
C ASP A 65 0.62 1.45 13.00
N GLY A 66 0.25 2.48 12.24
CA GLY A 66 1.02 3.72 12.11
C GLY A 66 0.92 4.66 13.30
N LYS A 67 -0.04 4.43 14.22
CA LYS A 67 -0.27 5.24 15.42
C LYS A 67 -0.22 6.75 15.12
N ILE A 68 -0.86 7.17 14.02
CA ILE A 68 -0.87 8.57 13.60
C ILE A 68 -1.39 9.42 14.75
N LEU A 69 -0.61 10.44 15.13
CA LEU A 69 -0.99 11.41 16.14
C LEU A 69 -1.67 12.61 15.48
N ASN A 70 -2.65 13.19 16.17
CA ASN A 70 -3.18 14.48 15.77
C ASN A 70 -2.07 15.54 15.87
N ALA A 71 -1.80 16.24 14.77
CA ALA A 71 -0.70 17.19 14.69
C ALA A 71 -0.81 18.32 15.72
N LYS A 72 -2.02 18.87 15.90
CA LYS A 72 -2.27 20.00 16.81
C LYS A 72 -2.12 19.59 18.28
N ASP A 73 -2.65 18.42 18.65
CA ASP A 73 -2.54 17.91 20.01
C ASP A 73 -1.08 17.56 20.35
N ALA A 74 -0.35 16.96 19.41
CA ALA A 74 1.07 16.64 19.61
C ALA A 74 1.94 17.90 19.73
N ASP A 75 1.66 18.94 18.95
CA ASP A 75 2.34 20.24 19.04
C ASP A 75 2.02 20.97 20.35
N ALA A 76 0.82 20.79 20.90
CA ALA A 76 0.44 21.35 22.19
C ALA A 76 1.14 20.60 23.34
N LEU A 77 1.18 19.26 23.30
CA LEU A 77 1.93 18.46 24.28
C LEU A 77 3.43 18.82 24.28
N GLN A 78 4.03 19.03 23.10
CA GLN A 78 5.44 19.44 23.01
C GLN A 78 5.71 20.82 23.63
N ARG A 79 4.70 21.69 23.72
CA ARG A 79 4.79 23.00 24.35
C ARG A 79 4.61 22.97 25.88
N GLY A 80 4.44 21.79 26.47
CA GLY A 80 4.35 21.59 27.92
C GLY A 80 2.93 21.57 28.47
N ASP A 81 1.94 21.27 27.64
CA ASP A 81 0.54 21.13 28.06
C ASP A 81 0.30 19.67 28.51
N ASP A 82 0.63 19.38 29.77
CA ASP A 82 0.67 18.02 30.34
C ASP A 82 -0.72 17.37 30.51
N GLU A 83 -1.80 18.14 30.36
CA GLU A 83 -3.19 17.65 30.49
C GLU A 83 -3.77 17.10 29.17
N ILE A 84 -3.06 17.23 28.04
CA ILE A 84 -3.62 16.85 26.73
C ILE A 84 -3.51 15.34 26.50
N ASN A 85 -4.67 14.69 26.40
CA ASN A 85 -4.74 13.34 25.84
C ASN A 85 -4.73 13.41 24.31
N VAL A 86 -3.61 13.01 23.70
CA VAL A 86 -3.40 13.10 22.24
C VAL A 86 -4.39 12.22 21.49
N ARG A 87 -5.23 12.86 20.67
CA ARG A 87 -6.13 12.15 19.75
C ARG A 87 -5.34 11.52 18.61
N ARG A 88 -5.94 10.51 18.00
CA ARG A 88 -5.43 9.93 16.76
C ARG A 88 -5.56 10.95 15.62
N GLY A 89 -4.62 10.87 14.68
CA GLY A 89 -4.64 11.72 13.49
C GLY A 89 -5.73 11.29 12.52
N THR A 90 -6.23 12.27 11.76
CA THR A 90 -7.20 12.03 10.70
C THR A 90 -6.49 11.74 9.38
N VAL A 91 -7.17 11.01 8.50
CA VAL A 91 -6.73 10.74 7.13
C VAL A 91 -7.72 11.36 6.15
N LEU A 92 -7.22 12.10 5.18
CA LEU A 92 -8.03 12.60 4.07
C LEU A 92 -7.61 11.87 2.79
N ILE A 93 -8.53 11.15 2.17
CA ILE A 93 -8.34 10.58 0.84
C ILE A 93 -8.83 11.62 -0.18
N VAL A 94 -7.91 12.13 -1.00
CA VAL A 94 -8.19 13.12 -2.03
C VAL A 94 -8.00 12.51 -3.41
N THR A 95 -8.96 12.73 -4.30
CA THR A 95 -8.84 12.35 -5.71
C THR A 95 -9.53 13.38 -6.61
N PRO A 96 -9.06 13.61 -7.84
CA PRO A 96 -9.71 14.56 -8.73
C PRO A 96 -11.05 14.08 -9.32
N TYR A 97 -11.41 12.80 -9.19
CA TYR A 97 -12.57 12.21 -9.90
C TYR A 97 -13.71 11.81 -8.97
N HIS A 98 -14.94 12.22 -9.32
CA HIS A 98 -16.14 11.90 -8.55
C HIS A 98 -16.46 10.40 -8.51
N ALA A 99 -16.30 9.67 -9.63
CA ALA A 99 -16.54 8.23 -9.65
C ALA A 99 -15.60 7.48 -8.70
N GLN A 100 -14.33 7.91 -8.59
CA GLN A 100 -13.41 7.35 -7.61
C GLN A 100 -13.87 7.63 -6.18
N ILE A 101 -14.38 8.83 -5.88
CA ILE A 101 -14.95 9.12 -4.57
C ILE A 101 -16.14 8.23 -4.24
N SER A 102 -17.01 7.95 -5.22
CA SER A 102 -18.13 7.02 -5.03
C SER A 102 -17.64 5.62 -4.61
N ASP A 103 -16.63 5.09 -5.30
CA ASP A 103 -16.05 3.78 -4.99
C ASP A 103 -15.39 3.77 -3.60
N ILE A 104 -14.57 4.77 -3.29
CA ILE A 104 -13.91 4.90 -1.98
C ILE A 104 -14.96 5.04 -0.86
N SER A 105 -15.99 5.85 -1.06
CA SER A 105 -17.04 6.07 -0.06
C SER A 105 -17.84 4.79 0.21
N PHE A 106 -18.14 4.02 -0.85
CA PHE A 106 -18.77 2.72 -0.71
C PHE A 106 -17.89 1.75 0.09
N LEU A 107 -16.58 1.68 -0.21
CA LEU A 107 -15.64 0.85 0.54
C LEU A 107 -15.52 1.28 2.01
N LEU A 108 -15.47 2.58 2.29
CA LEU A 108 -15.47 3.13 3.64
C LEU A 108 -16.76 2.80 4.40
N SER A 109 -17.92 2.79 3.75
CA SER A 109 -19.19 2.42 4.41
C SER A 109 -19.26 0.95 4.84
N GLN A 110 -18.37 0.10 4.32
CA GLN A 110 -18.24 -1.29 4.73
C GLN A 110 -17.24 -1.48 5.88
N VAL A 111 -16.45 -0.46 6.21
CA VAL A 111 -15.48 -0.53 7.31
C VAL A 111 -16.23 -0.43 8.62
N SER A 112 -15.90 -1.31 9.57
CA SER A 112 -16.53 -1.30 10.88
C SER A 112 -15.78 -0.41 11.87
N VAL A 113 -16.47 -0.01 12.93
CA VAL A 113 -15.91 0.78 14.05
C VAL A 113 -14.73 0.08 14.74
N ALA A 114 -14.63 -1.24 14.60
CA ALA A 114 -13.53 -2.05 15.14
C ALA A 114 -12.27 -2.01 14.26
N GLU A 115 -12.35 -1.53 13.03
CA GLU A 115 -11.18 -1.32 12.18
C GLU A 115 -10.81 0.15 12.08
N LEU A 116 -11.82 1.02 12.06
CA LEU A 116 -11.66 2.46 11.94
C LEU A 116 -12.87 3.17 12.57
N PRO A 117 -12.66 4.06 13.54
CA PRO A 117 -13.73 4.86 14.09
C PRO A 117 -14.35 5.81 13.07
N PRO A 118 -15.67 6.06 13.14
CA PRO A 118 -16.34 6.98 12.24
C PRO A 118 -15.72 8.39 12.29
N GLY A 119 -15.57 9.01 11.12
CA GLY A 119 -15.07 10.39 11.00
C GLY A 119 -13.54 10.55 10.99
N PHE A 120 -12.76 9.48 11.17
CA PHE A 120 -11.29 9.56 11.10
C PHE A 120 -10.72 9.49 9.69
N VAL A 121 -11.48 8.92 8.75
CA VAL A 121 -11.17 8.96 7.33
C VAL A 121 -12.29 9.68 6.60
N GLU A 122 -11.92 10.64 5.79
CA GLU A 122 -12.84 11.32 4.88
C GLU A 122 -12.33 11.19 3.45
N ALA A 123 -13.24 11.03 2.49
CA ALA A 123 -12.92 11.00 1.07
C ALA A 123 -13.52 12.23 0.38
N ARG A 124 -12.70 13.03 -0.31
CA ARG A 124 -13.14 14.26 -0.99
C ARG A 124 -12.53 14.43 -2.36
N THR A 125 -13.26 15.09 -3.23
CA THR A 125 -12.64 15.61 -4.46
C THR A 125 -11.68 16.74 -4.14
N VAL A 126 -10.70 16.97 -5.01
CA VAL A 126 -9.79 18.13 -4.90
C VAL A 126 -10.58 19.43 -4.75
N ASN A 127 -11.59 19.65 -5.61
CA ASN A 127 -12.42 20.86 -5.59
C ASN A 127 -13.23 21.03 -4.29
N SER A 128 -13.69 19.92 -3.69
CA SER A 128 -14.45 19.94 -2.44
C SER A 128 -13.58 19.95 -1.18
N SER A 129 -12.24 20.06 -1.30
CA SER A 129 -11.28 20.02 -0.19
C SER A 129 -10.49 21.32 0.02
N LEU A 130 -10.90 22.42 -0.63
CA LEU A 130 -10.19 23.72 -0.62
C LEU A 130 -9.87 24.28 0.77
N SER A 131 -10.65 23.95 1.80
CA SER A 131 -10.45 24.39 3.19
C SER A 131 -10.19 23.28 4.20
N HIS A 132 -10.07 22.03 3.75
CA HIS A 132 -9.94 20.88 4.64
C HIS A 132 -8.48 20.43 4.74
N SER A 133 -8.03 20.08 5.95
CA SER A 133 -6.73 19.48 6.20
C SER A 133 -6.88 18.23 7.06
N ALA A 134 -5.91 17.33 6.96
CA ALA A 134 -5.83 16.14 7.80
C ALA A 134 -4.38 15.85 8.18
N SER A 135 -4.20 15.05 9.22
CA SER A 135 -2.86 14.66 9.69
C SER A 135 -2.08 13.95 8.57
N VAL A 136 -2.72 13.02 7.85
CA VAL A 136 -2.17 12.37 6.67
C VAL A 136 -3.12 12.53 5.48
N VAL A 137 -2.57 12.76 4.30
CA VAL A 137 -3.35 12.76 3.05
C VAL A 137 -2.96 11.57 2.19
N ILE A 138 -3.95 10.84 1.70
CA ILE A 138 -3.78 9.85 0.65
C ILE A 138 -4.26 10.50 -0.66
N ALA A 139 -3.33 10.84 -1.54
CA ALA A 139 -3.62 11.44 -2.85
C ALA A 139 -3.72 10.33 -3.91
N ASP A 140 -4.93 10.00 -4.35
CA ASP A 140 -5.17 9.00 -5.39
C ASP A 140 -5.32 9.66 -6.77
N ILE A 141 -4.32 9.45 -7.63
CA ILE A 141 -4.22 10.06 -8.96
C ILE A 141 -5.23 9.45 -9.94
N VAL A 142 -5.64 8.19 -9.73
CA VAL A 142 -6.57 7.39 -10.56
C VAL A 142 -6.08 7.08 -11.97
N ARG A 143 -5.63 8.10 -12.70
CA ARG A 143 -5.28 8.01 -14.13
C ARG A 143 -4.03 7.20 -14.37
N THR A 144 -4.08 6.40 -15.42
CA THR A 144 -3.01 5.51 -15.88
C THR A 144 -2.76 5.65 -17.39
N CYS A 145 -3.49 6.52 -18.10
CA CYS A 145 -3.32 6.62 -19.55
C CYS A 145 -3.31 8.06 -20.10
N ARG A 146 -4.12 8.97 -19.56
CA ARG A 146 -4.14 10.37 -20.03
C ARG A 146 -3.89 11.34 -18.90
N ARG A 147 -3.42 12.52 -19.29
CA ARG A 147 -3.12 13.63 -18.38
C ARG A 147 -4.32 14.02 -17.52
N GLY A 148 -5.49 14.34 -18.08
CA GLY A 148 -6.64 14.74 -17.26
C GLY A 148 -6.27 15.84 -16.25
N PHE A 149 -6.69 15.70 -14.99
CA PHE A 149 -6.36 16.63 -13.89
C PHE A 149 -4.88 16.70 -13.48
N THR A 150 -4.00 15.84 -14.02
CA THR A 150 -2.57 15.84 -13.68
C THR A 150 -1.79 17.03 -14.24
N ASP A 151 -2.39 17.78 -15.18
CA ASP A 151 -1.83 19.00 -15.76
C ASP A 151 -2.39 20.29 -15.14
N ASP A 152 -3.46 20.21 -14.34
CA ASP A 152 -4.07 21.39 -13.71
C ASP A 152 -3.24 21.78 -12.47
N PRO A 153 -2.56 22.94 -12.48
CA PRO A 153 -1.66 23.35 -11.41
C PRO A 153 -2.41 23.61 -10.09
N ASP A 154 -3.64 24.13 -10.15
CA ASP A 154 -4.42 24.44 -8.97
C ASP A 154 -4.90 23.14 -8.31
N CYS A 155 -5.34 22.18 -9.11
CA CYS A 155 -5.71 20.87 -8.59
C CYS A 155 -4.53 20.16 -7.91
N VAL A 156 -3.35 20.19 -8.55
CA VAL A 156 -2.12 19.60 -7.98
C VAL A 156 -1.72 20.31 -6.68
N ALA A 157 -1.73 21.64 -6.66
CA ALA A 157 -1.38 22.42 -5.48
C ALA A 157 -2.33 22.17 -4.31
N VAL A 158 -3.64 22.10 -4.57
CA VAL A 158 -4.64 21.79 -3.53
C VAL A 158 -4.39 20.39 -3.00
N MET A 159 -4.28 19.39 -3.86
CA MET A 159 -4.10 17.98 -3.49
C MET A 159 -2.92 17.75 -2.53
N PHE A 160 -1.77 18.40 -2.78
CA PHE A 160 -0.55 18.22 -1.96
C PHE A 160 -0.41 19.20 -0.80
N SER A 161 -1.31 20.18 -0.65
CA SER A 161 -1.28 21.15 0.45
C SER A 161 -2.26 20.84 1.60
N ARG A 162 -2.99 19.72 1.52
CA ARG A 162 -3.99 19.36 2.57
C ARG A 162 -3.36 18.63 3.76
N ALA A 163 -2.13 18.12 3.62
CA ALA A 163 -1.48 17.31 4.65
C ALA A 163 -0.83 18.19 5.72
N GLU A 164 -1.10 17.88 6.98
CA GLU A 164 -0.42 18.53 8.11
C GLU A 164 0.92 17.85 8.42
N LEU A 165 1.03 16.53 8.24
CA LEU A 165 2.24 15.75 8.55
C LEU A 165 2.86 15.08 7.33
N ALA A 166 2.06 14.33 6.55
CA ALA A 166 2.57 13.47 5.49
C ALA A 166 1.58 13.31 4.33
N THR A 167 2.11 13.15 3.12
CA THR A 167 1.30 12.84 1.92
C THR A 167 1.73 11.51 1.32
N ILE A 168 0.79 10.58 1.17
CA ILE A 168 1.00 9.32 0.49
C ILE A 168 0.28 9.39 -0.85
N THR A 169 1.04 9.36 -1.93
CA THR A 169 0.49 9.42 -3.29
C THR A 169 0.32 8.01 -3.82
N ILE A 170 -0.82 7.71 -4.42
CA ILE A 170 -1.10 6.41 -5.06
C ILE A 170 -1.31 6.64 -6.56
N GLY A 171 -0.64 5.84 -7.38
CA GLY A 171 -0.84 5.85 -8.82
C GLY A 171 0.09 4.89 -9.53
N ARG A 172 0.11 4.94 -10.86
CA ARG A 172 1.15 4.25 -11.64
C ARG A 172 2.21 5.24 -12.11
N ALA A 173 3.40 5.17 -11.51
CA ALA A 173 4.47 6.15 -11.72
C ALA A 173 4.86 6.29 -13.20
N ARG A 174 4.98 5.16 -13.91
CA ARG A 174 5.39 5.15 -15.33
C ARG A 174 4.39 5.79 -16.29
N ASP A 175 3.13 5.90 -15.89
CA ASP A 175 2.06 6.45 -16.72
C ASP A 175 1.87 7.96 -16.51
N ILE A 176 2.56 8.53 -15.52
CA ILE A 176 2.54 9.97 -15.24
C ILE A 176 3.46 10.67 -16.25
N PRO A 177 2.95 11.61 -17.05
CA PRO A 177 3.78 12.27 -18.06
C PRO A 177 4.86 13.14 -17.42
N LYS A 178 6.12 12.96 -17.81
CA LYS A 178 7.28 13.67 -17.21
C LYS A 178 7.17 15.19 -17.29
N GLU A 179 6.63 15.71 -18.39
CA GLU A 179 6.44 17.15 -18.59
C GLU A 179 5.25 17.75 -17.82
N SER A 180 4.43 16.92 -17.15
CA SER A 180 3.33 17.40 -16.31
C SER A 180 3.84 17.87 -14.94
N ARG A 181 2.99 18.62 -14.22
CA ARG A 181 3.29 19.01 -12.83
C ARG A 181 3.43 17.82 -11.90
N LEU A 182 2.61 16.79 -12.09
CA LEU A 182 2.79 15.52 -11.38
C LEU A 182 4.09 14.81 -11.77
N GLY A 183 4.52 14.91 -13.03
CA GLY A 183 5.80 14.39 -13.49
C GLY A 183 6.97 14.99 -12.71
N SER A 184 7.02 16.31 -12.59
CA SER A 184 8.03 17.01 -11.78
C SER A 184 7.98 16.61 -10.30
N TYR A 185 6.78 16.40 -9.74
CA TYR A 185 6.62 15.91 -8.37
C TYR A 185 7.15 14.48 -8.20
N VAL A 186 6.86 13.58 -9.14
CA VAL A 186 7.36 12.20 -9.13
C VAL A 186 8.89 12.18 -9.24
N GLU A 187 9.48 12.99 -10.13
CA GLU A 187 10.93 13.13 -10.23
C GLU A 187 11.54 13.66 -8.91
N PHE A 188 10.93 14.67 -8.32
CA PHE A 188 11.34 15.21 -7.02
C PHE A 188 11.34 14.16 -5.89
N LEU A 189 10.38 13.24 -5.89
CA LEU A 189 10.32 12.12 -4.94
C LEU A 189 11.34 11.02 -5.29
N ASN A 190 11.55 10.74 -6.57
CA ASN A 190 12.54 9.78 -7.03
C ASN A 190 13.95 10.16 -6.56
N ASP A 191 14.32 11.43 -6.70
CA ASP A 191 15.61 11.97 -6.24
C ASP A 191 15.83 11.82 -4.72
N ARG A 192 14.76 11.59 -3.96
CA ARG A 192 14.76 11.41 -2.50
C ARG A 192 14.56 9.96 -2.07
N ASN A 193 14.60 9.01 -3.00
CA ASN A 193 14.27 7.61 -2.74
C ASN A 193 12.91 7.45 -2.03
N ALA A 194 11.92 8.26 -2.43
CA ALA A 194 10.59 8.31 -1.83
C ALA A 194 9.51 7.68 -2.74
N ILE A 195 9.92 6.79 -3.65
CA ILE A 195 9.02 5.98 -4.48
C ILE A 195 9.13 4.53 -4.01
N TYR A 196 8.00 3.99 -3.56
CA TYR A 196 7.84 2.58 -3.20
C TYR A 196 6.98 1.88 -4.24
N SER A 197 7.55 0.95 -5.00
CA SER A 197 6.79 0.17 -5.97
C SER A 197 6.27 -1.12 -5.35
N LEU A 198 4.95 -1.31 -5.40
CA LEU A 198 4.32 -2.56 -5.00
C LEU A 198 4.74 -3.69 -5.93
N THR A 199 4.95 -4.88 -5.36
CA THR A 199 5.43 -6.01 -6.16
C THR A 199 4.40 -6.45 -7.20
N THR A 200 4.83 -6.60 -8.45
CA THR A 200 4.04 -7.30 -9.46
C THR A 200 4.23 -8.80 -9.30
N SER A 201 3.18 -9.53 -8.95
CA SER A 201 3.18 -10.97 -9.14
C SER A 201 2.70 -11.25 -10.56
N LYS A 202 3.54 -11.86 -11.39
CA LYS A 202 3.15 -12.29 -12.75
C LYS A 202 1.96 -13.26 -12.76
N PHE A 203 1.63 -13.86 -11.63
CA PHE A 203 0.65 -14.94 -11.52
C PHE A 203 -0.61 -14.56 -10.75
N ARG A 204 -0.65 -13.42 -10.04
CA ARG A 204 -1.83 -13.01 -9.28
C ARG A 204 -1.92 -11.48 -9.25
N PRO A 205 -2.98 -10.89 -9.81
CA PRO A 205 -3.26 -9.49 -9.58
C PRO A 205 -3.42 -9.28 -8.08
N GLN A 206 -2.57 -8.48 -7.46
CA GLN A 206 -2.69 -8.18 -6.04
C GLN A 206 -3.92 -7.30 -5.83
N TRP A 207 -4.00 -6.13 -6.45
CA TRP A 207 -4.98 -5.13 -6.04
C TRP A 207 -6.26 -5.11 -6.87
N THR A 208 -6.28 -5.77 -8.03
CA THR A 208 -7.52 -5.89 -8.83
C THR A 208 -8.42 -7.04 -8.38
N GLU A 209 -7.91 -7.98 -7.58
CA GLU A 209 -8.71 -9.04 -6.95
C GLU A 209 -8.80 -8.81 -5.45
N TRP A 210 -10.02 -8.63 -4.95
CA TRP A 210 -10.27 -8.37 -3.54
C TRP A 210 -11.10 -9.49 -2.90
N CYS A 211 -10.58 -10.05 -1.80
CA CYS A 211 -11.29 -11.09 -1.07
C CYS A 211 -12.21 -10.48 0.00
N THR A 212 -13.52 -10.58 -0.18
CA THR A 212 -14.50 -10.13 0.82
C THR A 212 -14.56 -11.02 2.06
N ARG A 213 -13.91 -12.18 2.08
CA ARG A 213 -13.88 -13.06 3.26
C ARG A 213 -12.76 -12.68 4.24
N CYS A 214 -11.53 -12.56 3.74
CA CYS A 214 -10.36 -12.26 4.58
C CYS A 214 -9.88 -10.81 4.47
N LEU A 215 -10.46 -10.03 3.56
CA LEU A 215 -10.12 -8.62 3.31
C LEU A 215 -8.66 -8.45 2.88
N LYS A 216 -8.16 -9.38 2.07
CA LYS A 216 -6.82 -9.30 1.46
C LYS A 216 -6.91 -9.14 -0.06
N PRO A 217 -5.94 -8.43 -0.64
CA PRO A 217 -5.69 -8.47 -2.08
C PRO A 217 -5.24 -9.88 -2.54
N GLY A 218 -5.31 -10.14 -3.85
CA GLY A 218 -4.64 -11.27 -4.50
C GLY A 218 -5.47 -12.53 -4.73
N HIS A 219 -6.76 -12.50 -4.39
CA HIS A 219 -7.71 -13.60 -4.63
C HIS A 219 -9.16 -13.17 -4.37
N LEU A 220 -10.11 -13.95 -4.90
CA LEU A 220 -11.54 -13.82 -4.62
C LEU A 220 -11.99 -14.73 -3.46
N ALA A 221 -13.15 -14.44 -2.89
CA ALA A 221 -13.68 -15.14 -1.71
C ALA A 221 -13.82 -16.67 -1.89
N HIS A 222 -14.22 -17.14 -3.07
CA HIS A 222 -14.35 -18.58 -3.35
C HIS A 222 -13.00 -19.30 -3.43
N ALA A 223 -11.91 -18.57 -3.69
CA ALA A 223 -10.54 -19.08 -3.70
C ALA A 223 -9.80 -18.84 -2.37
N CYS A 224 -10.49 -18.31 -1.36
CA CYS A 224 -9.92 -17.96 -0.07
C CYS A 224 -9.57 -19.20 0.75
N LYS A 225 -8.29 -19.33 1.08
CA LYS A 225 -7.76 -20.37 1.98
C LYS A 225 -7.62 -19.90 3.42
N GLU A 226 -7.77 -18.60 3.66
CA GLU A 226 -7.74 -18.02 4.99
C GLU A 226 -9.02 -18.38 5.75
N ALA A 227 -8.86 -18.67 7.04
CA ALA A 227 -9.95 -18.90 7.98
C ALA A 227 -9.88 -17.80 9.05
N PRO A 228 -10.44 -16.60 8.79
CA PRO A 228 -10.48 -15.54 9.78
C PRO A 228 -11.24 -16.00 11.02
N HIS A 229 -10.78 -15.58 12.18
CA HIS A 229 -11.38 -15.95 13.46
C HIS A 229 -11.60 -14.70 14.29
N CYS A 230 -12.86 -14.34 14.56
CA CYS A 230 -13.14 -13.12 15.28
C CYS A 230 -12.84 -13.28 16.77
N THR A 231 -12.01 -12.40 17.32
CA THR A 231 -11.66 -12.39 18.75
C THR A 231 -12.82 -11.97 19.66
N THR A 232 -13.87 -11.31 19.15
CA THR A 232 -15.03 -10.91 19.95
C THR A 232 -15.98 -12.08 20.27
N CYS A 233 -16.28 -12.90 19.26
CA CYS A 233 -17.35 -13.89 19.32
C CYS A 233 -16.88 -15.32 19.02
N ASP A 234 -15.59 -15.49 18.76
CA ASP A 234 -14.97 -16.79 18.49
C ASP A 234 -15.55 -17.51 17.25
N ALA A 235 -16.15 -16.77 16.31
CA ALA A 235 -16.75 -17.33 15.09
C ALA A 235 -15.85 -17.15 13.85
N PRO A 236 -16.01 -17.99 12.81
CA PRO A 236 -15.14 -18.02 11.63
C PRO A 236 -15.46 -16.91 10.61
N HIS A 237 -15.31 -15.65 11.02
CA HIS A 237 -15.45 -14.47 10.15
C HIS A 237 -14.41 -13.39 10.49
N ALA A 238 -14.16 -12.47 9.55
CA ALA A 238 -13.33 -11.29 9.80
C ALA A 238 -13.99 -10.37 10.84
N THR A 239 -13.20 -9.65 11.65
CA THR A 239 -13.74 -8.81 12.73
C THR A 239 -14.71 -7.74 12.21
N ARG A 240 -14.51 -7.26 10.98
CA ARG A 240 -15.43 -6.36 10.26
C ARG A 240 -16.88 -6.85 10.23
N TYR A 241 -17.08 -8.17 10.11
CA TYR A 241 -18.40 -8.78 9.94
C TYR A 241 -18.99 -9.31 11.25
N CYS A 242 -18.40 -8.98 12.40
CA CYS A 242 -18.93 -9.40 13.69
C CYS A 242 -20.28 -8.70 13.99
N PRO A 243 -21.33 -9.44 14.38
CA PRO A 243 -22.56 -8.81 14.88
C PRO A 243 -22.33 -7.98 16.16
N ARG A 244 -21.26 -8.29 16.90
CA ARG A 244 -20.84 -7.62 18.15
C ARG A 244 -19.69 -6.63 17.91
N VAL A 245 -19.57 -6.08 16.71
CA VAL A 245 -18.42 -5.26 16.32
C VAL A 245 -18.27 -3.98 17.16
N GLU A 246 -19.39 -3.44 17.67
CA GLU A 246 -19.42 -2.27 18.54
C GLU A 246 -18.69 -2.49 19.87
N GLU A 247 -18.59 -3.74 20.36
CA GLU A 247 -17.85 -4.06 21.60
C GLU A 247 -16.34 -3.88 21.44
N ASN A 248 -15.85 -3.86 20.20
CA ASN A 248 -14.45 -3.64 19.86
C ASN A 248 -14.22 -2.29 19.15
N ALA A 249 -15.13 -1.33 19.34
CA ALA A 249 -14.94 0.02 18.82
C ALA A 249 -13.58 0.58 19.25
N ILE A 250 -12.78 1.04 18.29
CA ILE A 250 -11.47 1.61 18.60
C ILE A 250 -11.65 2.99 19.22
N SER A 251 -10.89 3.28 20.27
CA SER A 251 -10.86 4.61 20.88
C SER A 251 -10.27 5.68 19.95
N ASN A 252 -10.71 6.91 20.15
CA ASN A 252 -10.23 8.09 19.46
C ASN A 252 -8.84 8.56 19.94
N PHE A 253 -8.33 8.00 21.05
CA PHE A 253 -7.06 8.39 21.65
C PHE A 253 -5.91 7.47 21.24
N ALA A 254 -4.73 8.07 21.01
CA ALA A 254 -3.59 7.36 20.45
C ALA A 254 -2.93 6.37 21.42
N LYS A 255 -3.08 6.58 22.72
CA LYS A 255 -2.52 5.71 23.78
C LYS A 255 -3.28 4.38 23.90
N ASP A 256 -4.55 4.36 23.53
CA ASP A 256 -5.41 3.20 23.72
C ASP A 256 -5.06 2.10 22.71
N PRO A 257 -5.04 0.81 23.10
CA PRO A 257 -4.69 -0.27 22.19
C PRO A 257 -5.77 -0.48 21.12
N VAL A 258 -5.34 -0.93 19.94
CA VAL A 258 -6.24 -1.44 18.89
C VAL A 258 -6.40 -2.94 19.10
N THR A 259 -7.56 -3.37 19.59
CA THR A 259 -7.80 -4.75 20.08
C THR A 259 -8.40 -5.70 19.03
N ALA A 260 -9.01 -5.16 17.98
CA ALA A 260 -9.73 -5.93 16.97
C ALA A 260 -8.79 -6.76 16.08
N ASN A 261 -8.48 -8.00 16.45
CA ASN A 261 -7.64 -8.90 15.65
C ASN A 261 -8.47 -10.10 15.20
N ASP A 262 -8.28 -10.55 13.95
CA ASP A 262 -8.85 -11.80 13.44
C ASP A 262 -7.79 -12.80 12.96
N GLY A 263 -6.54 -12.58 13.39
CA GLY A 263 -5.38 -13.42 13.06
C GLY A 263 -4.83 -13.19 11.64
N ILE A 264 -5.45 -12.30 10.86
CA ILE A 264 -5.07 -12.04 9.48
C ILE A 264 -4.28 -10.74 9.38
N SER A 265 -2.99 -10.85 9.06
CA SER A 265 -2.16 -9.69 8.69
C SER A 265 -2.58 -9.13 7.33
N ARG A 266 -2.88 -7.83 7.27
CA ARG A 266 -3.31 -7.09 6.07
C ARG A 266 -2.33 -5.98 5.72
N ASP A 267 -1.03 -6.26 5.80
CA ASP A 267 -0.01 -5.29 5.42
C ASP A 267 -0.19 -4.90 3.94
N VAL A 268 -0.25 -3.61 3.66
CA VAL A 268 -0.38 -3.04 2.33
C VAL A 268 0.96 -3.03 1.60
N PHE A 269 2.07 -2.93 2.34
CA PHE A 269 3.43 -2.83 1.81
C PHE A 269 4.04 -4.22 1.52
N MET A 270 3.21 -5.16 1.06
CA MET A 270 3.61 -6.54 0.74
C MET A 270 4.61 -6.53 -0.42
N GLY A 271 5.90 -6.51 -0.11
CA GLY A 271 6.94 -6.45 -1.14
C GLY A 271 8.37 -6.64 -0.64
N ARG A 272 8.69 -6.25 0.59
CA ARG A 272 9.95 -6.62 1.23
C ARG A 272 9.69 -7.72 2.26
N ARG A 273 9.76 -8.98 1.83
CA ARG A 273 10.48 -9.91 2.70
C ARG A 273 11.90 -9.35 2.73
N GLU A 274 12.29 -8.75 3.84
CA GLU A 274 13.70 -8.70 4.17
C GLU A 274 14.24 -10.10 3.85
N LYS A 275 15.22 -10.18 2.96
CA LYS A 275 16.12 -11.32 3.05
C LYS A 275 16.64 -11.22 4.46
N ARG A 276 16.09 -12.03 5.38
CA ARG A 276 16.79 -12.33 6.62
C ARG A 276 18.20 -12.65 6.16
N GLU A 277 19.16 -11.82 6.53
CA GLU A 277 20.58 -12.14 6.45
C GLU A 277 20.93 -13.27 7.43
N GLY A 278 20.05 -14.27 7.57
CA GLY A 278 20.49 -15.62 7.79
C GLY A 278 21.03 -16.11 6.46
N ASN A 279 22.30 -15.78 6.17
CA ASN A 279 23.12 -16.70 5.41
C ASN A 279 22.84 -18.08 6.00
N ARG A 280 22.05 -18.91 5.30
CA ARG A 280 22.25 -20.34 5.40
C ARG A 280 23.67 -20.49 4.89
N VAL A 281 24.62 -20.50 5.83
CA VAL A 281 25.93 -21.08 5.63
C VAL A 281 25.59 -22.44 5.07
N ALA A 282 25.74 -22.58 3.75
CA ALA A 282 25.70 -23.88 3.14
C ALA A 282 26.83 -24.60 3.85
N PHE A 283 26.47 -25.53 4.73
CA PHE A 283 27.42 -26.49 5.29
C PHE A 283 27.89 -27.33 4.09
N ARG A 284 28.80 -26.76 3.31
CA ARG A 284 29.58 -27.47 2.31
C ARG A 284 30.57 -28.28 3.12
N SER A 285 30.15 -29.48 3.52
CA SER A 285 31.13 -30.50 3.87
C SER A 285 32.02 -30.70 2.64
N GLU A 286 33.33 -30.56 2.83
CA GLU A 286 34.37 -30.55 1.79
C GLU A 286 34.52 -31.88 1.01
N ASN A 287 33.58 -32.82 1.12
CA ASN A 287 33.71 -34.16 0.56
C ASN A 287 32.82 -34.44 -0.67
N ARG A 288 32.51 -33.43 -1.50
CA ARG A 288 31.71 -33.62 -2.73
C ARG A 288 32.53 -33.80 -4.02
N ALA A 289 33.84 -34.00 -3.94
CA ALA A 289 34.69 -34.33 -5.08
C ALA A 289 34.59 -35.80 -5.53
N SER A 290 33.92 -36.68 -4.78
CA SER A 290 33.99 -38.14 -4.98
C SER A 290 32.68 -38.82 -5.42
N ARG A 291 31.63 -38.09 -5.83
CA ARG A 291 30.40 -38.71 -6.36
C ARG A 291 29.94 -38.08 -7.68
N LYS A 292 30.53 -38.52 -8.79
CA LYS A 292 29.89 -38.40 -10.11
C LYS A 292 28.63 -39.28 -10.12
N PRO A 293 27.44 -38.77 -10.46
CA PRO A 293 26.28 -39.62 -10.69
C PRO A 293 26.50 -40.45 -11.97
N PRO A 294 26.04 -41.71 -12.02
CA PRO A 294 26.16 -42.53 -13.22
C PRO A 294 25.36 -41.89 -14.38
N ALA A 295 25.99 -41.85 -15.56
CA ALA A 295 25.40 -41.30 -16.76
C ALA A 295 24.09 -42.03 -17.13
N ASN A 296 23.04 -41.26 -17.38
CA ASN A 296 21.72 -41.77 -17.70
C ASN A 296 21.75 -42.44 -19.09
N LYS A 297 21.40 -43.73 -19.19
CA LYS A 297 21.43 -44.53 -20.45
C LYS A 297 20.66 -43.88 -21.62
N ARG A 298 19.73 -42.96 -21.32
CA ARG A 298 18.93 -42.22 -22.29
C ARG A 298 19.72 -41.17 -23.09
N SER A 299 20.83 -40.64 -22.56
CA SER A 299 21.67 -39.66 -23.28
C SER A 299 22.64 -40.32 -24.26
N GLN A 300 23.05 -41.57 -24.00
CA GLN A 300 23.92 -42.33 -24.90
C GLN A 300 23.17 -42.83 -26.15
N ALA A 301 21.90 -43.23 -26.01
CA ALA A 301 21.07 -43.65 -27.14
C ALA A 301 20.76 -42.51 -28.12
N LYS A 302 20.59 -41.26 -27.63
CA LYS A 302 20.37 -40.08 -28.49
C LYS A 302 21.64 -39.61 -29.22
N ALA A 303 22.82 -39.85 -28.64
CA ALA A 303 24.09 -39.52 -29.29
C ALA A 303 24.42 -40.49 -30.43
N GLY A 304 24.16 -41.79 -30.25
CA GLY A 304 24.36 -42.81 -31.28
C GLY A 304 23.46 -42.65 -32.51
N PHE A 305 22.18 -42.27 -32.31
CA PHE A 305 21.24 -42.07 -33.43
C PHE A 305 21.60 -40.87 -34.31
N LYS A 306 22.17 -39.80 -33.73
CA LYS A 306 22.63 -38.62 -34.49
C LYS A 306 23.93 -38.87 -35.27
N GLN A 307 24.80 -39.77 -34.80
CA GLN A 307 26.01 -40.12 -35.53
C GLN A 307 25.74 -41.06 -36.71
N ALA A 308 24.72 -41.94 -36.62
CA ALA A 308 24.35 -42.83 -37.71
C ALA A 308 23.66 -42.10 -38.90
N GLN A 309 22.98 -40.98 -38.66
CA GLN A 309 22.31 -40.21 -39.73
C GLN A 309 23.26 -39.30 -40.53
N ASN A 310 24.43 -38.97 -40.00
CA ASN A 310 25.40 -38.08 -40.68
C ASN A 310 26.49 -38.84 -41.44
N GLY A 311 26.46 -40.18 -41.47
CA GLY A 311 27.53 -41.02 -42.02
C GLY A 311 27.23 -41.71 -43.35
N VAL A 312 26.10 -41.44 -44.02
CA VAL A 312 25.75 -42.06 -45.31
C VAL A 312 26.02 -41.08 -46.45
N GLN A 313 27.28 -40.98 -46.88
CA GLN A 313 27.63 -40.59 -48.25
C GLN A 313 27.68 -41.88 -49.08
N LEU A 314 26.77 -42.02 -50.05
CA LEU A 314 26.88 -43.02 -51.09
C LEU A 314 27.91 -42.53 -52.13
N PRO A 315 28.91 -43.35 -52.51
CA PRO A 315 29.77 -43.04 -53.64
C PRO A 315 29.02 -43.22 -54.96
N GLU A 316 29.50 -42.48 -55.96
CA GLU A 316 29.03 -42.23 -57.34
C GLU A 316 28.10 -43.27 -58.00
#